data_AF-A0A3D5NQC5-F1
#
_entry.id   AF-A0A3D5NQC5-F1
#
_cell.length_a   1.000
_cell.length_b   1.000
_cell.length_c   1.000
_cell.angle_alpha   90.00
_cell.angle_beta   90.00
_cell.angle_gamma   90.00
#
_symmetry.space_group_name_H-M   'P 1'
#
loop_
_entity.id
_entity.type
_entity.pdbx_description
1 polymer ?
#
loop_
_entity_poly.entity_id
_entity_poly.type
_entity_poly.pdbx_seq_one_letter_code
_entity_poly.pdbx_strand_id
1 'polypeptide(L)'
;MMKETDMYEALKKHFEDMGFKVRSEVRDIDVVALKDDLLVGIEMKRGLTIELLVQAALRQKTCDLVYLAVPRPRRIVKDKSMNNMLYLLKRMELGLLYVDVEKNTVTEVCPPAFYDLDKGRRAKMKEKLRILKEVSRRSVDGNKGGSRGKKLLTAYREDSLRAVALIKVRGVISPKELKALGIKETLLSKNYYNWFVKVDHGKYALNGVEPSHEEYGMLVEQFRNEYISEDILK
;
A
#
# COMPACT_ATOMS: atom_id res chain seq x y z
N MET A 1 17.27 -4.01 -34.42
CA MET A 1 16.46 -3.53 -33.28
C MET A 1 15.03 -3.99 -33.54
N MET A 2 14.37 -4.65 -32.59
CA MET A 2 12.99 -5.12 -32.77
C MET A 2 12.01 -3.95 -32.89
N LYS A 3 11.08 -4.03 -33.85
CA LYS A 3 9.94 -3.12 -34.04
C LYS A 3 8.69 -3.69 -33.38
N GLU A 4 7.71 -2.83 -33.10
CA GLU A 4 6.41 -3.25 -32.53
C GLU A 4 5.65 -4.14 -33.51
N THR A 5 5.73 -3.82 -34.80
CA THR A 5 5.15 -4.60 -35.91
C THR A 5 5.65 -6.04 -35.98
N ASP A 6 6.83 -6.35 -35.42
CA ASP A 6 7.40 -7.69 -35.45
C ASP A 6 6.58 -8.68 -34.59
N MET A 7 5.70 -8.18 -33.70
CA MET A 7 4.80 -9.02 -32.90
C MET A 7 3.53 -9.45 -33.64
N TYR A 8 3.21 -8.80 -34.77
CA TYR A 8 1.93 -8.98 -35.46
C TYR A 8 1.70 -10.42 -35.90
N GLU A 9 2.68 -11.05 -36.56
CA GLU A 9 2.53 -12.40 -37.11
C GLU A 9 2.24 -13.44 -36.02
N ALA A 10 2.88 -13.30 -34.85
CA ALA A 10 2.66 -14.19 -33.72
C ALA A 10 1.25 -14.03 -33.14
N LEU A 11 0.79 -12.78 -33.00
CA LEU A 11 -0.56 -12.47 -32.51
C LEU A 11 -1.62 -12.95 -33.50
N LYS A 12 -1.43 -12.66 -34.79
CA LYS A 12 -2.32 -13.10 -35.86
C LYS A 12 -2.48 -14.62 -35.84
N LYS A 13 -1.37 -15.36 -35.88
CA LYS A 13 -1.38 -16.82 -35.81
C LYS A 13 -2.09 -17.31 -34.55
N HIS A 14 -1.77 -16.75 -33.37
CA HIS A 14 -2.35 -17.17 -32.11
C HIS A 14 -3.89 -17.06 -32.08
N PHE A 15 -4.43 -15.95 -32.56
CA PHE A 15 -5.89 -15.74 -32.61
C PHE A 15 -6.56 -16.50 -33.76
N GLU A 16 -5.92 -16.62 -34.93
CA GLU A 16 -6.41 -17.45 -36.04
C GLU A 16 -6.47 -18.94 -35.66
N ASP A 17 -5.48 -19.45 -34.92
CA ASP A 17 -5.47 -20.82 -34.37
C ASP A 17 -6.66 -21.06 -33.40
N MET A 18 -7.19 -20.00 -32.78
CA MET A 18 -8.40 -20.03 -31.94
C MET A 18 -9.71 -19.79 -32.72
N GLY A 19 -9.63 -19.65 -34.05
CA GLY A 19 -10.75 -19.45 -34.96
C GLY A 19 -11.21 -18.00 -35.09
N PHE A 20 -10.39 -17.02 -34.70
CA PHE A 20 -10.70 -15.60 -34.93
C PHE A 20 -10.26 -15.16 -36.33
N LYS A 21 -11.02 -14.24 -36.91
CA LYS A 21 -10.59 -13.46 -38.06
C LYS A 21 -9.78 -12.26 -37.58
N VAL A 22 -8.52 -12.16 -38.00
CA VAL A 22 -7.60 -11.11 -37.55
C VAL A 22 -7.38 -10.04 -38.62
N ARG A 23 -7.34 -8.77 -38.20
CA ARG A 23 -7.00 -7.59 -39.02
C ARG A 23 -6.03 -6.69 -38.24
N SER A 24 -5.11 -6.03 -38.94
CA SER A 24 -4.24 -4.99 -38.39
C SER A 24 -4.76 -3.58 -38.68
N GLU A 25 -4.37 -2.62 -37.84
CA GLU A 25 -4.58 -1.17 -38.05
C GLU A 25 -6.05 -0.77 -38.30
N VAL A 26 -6.96 -1.34 -37.52
CA VAL A 26 -8.40 -1.03 -37.64
C VAL A 26 -8.76 0.08 -36.66
N ARG A 27 -9.09 1.28 -37.16
CA ARG A 27 -9.49 2.44 -36.34
C ARG A 27 -8.51 2.74 -35.19
N ASP A 28 -7.23 2.75 -35.53
CA ASP A 28 -6.11 2.99 -34.61
C ASP A 28 -5.96 1.93 -33.50
N ILE A 29 -6.45 0.71 -33.75
CA ILE A 29 -6.16 -0.48 -32.94
C ILE A 29 -5.13 -1.31 -33.72
N ASP A 30 -4.01 -1.63 -33.06
CA ASP A 30 -2.91 -2.35 -33.69
C ASP A 30 -3.35 -3.70 -34.28
N VAL A 31 -4.07 -4.51 -33.49
CA VAL A 31 -4.65 -5.79 -33.94
C VAL A 31 -6.06 -5.94 -33.42
N VAL A 32 -6.96 -6.37 -34.30
CA VAL A 32 -8.34 -6.72 -33.99
C VAL A 32 -8.60 -8.17 -34.37
N ALA A 33 -9.14 -8.95 -33.43
CA ALA A 33 -9.57 -10.32 -33.65
C ALA A 33 -11.08 -10.43 -33.44
N LEU A 34 -11.81 -10.99 -34.42
CA LEU A 34 -13.26 -11.11 -34.42
C LEU A 34 -13.69 -12.58 -34.54
N LYS A 35 -14.60 -13.03 -33.67
CA LYS A 35 -15.22 -14.37 -33.75
C LYS A 35 -16.64 -14.33 -33.19
N ASP A 36 -17.64 -14.75 -33.96
CA ASP A 36 -19.05 -14.85 -33.50
C ASP A 36 -19.52 -13.58 -32.75
N ASP A 37 -19.21 -12.40 -33.32
CA ASP A 37 -19.43 -11.05 -32.76
C ASP A 37 -18.59 -10.65 -31.55
N LEU A 38 -17.76 -11.54 -30.99
CA LEU A 38 -16.76 -11.19 -29.97
C LEU A 38 -15.61 -10.40 -30.60
N LEU A 39 -15.51 -9.12 -30.25
CA LEU A 39 -14.48 -8.21 -30.71
C LEU A 39 -13.35 -8.05 -29.69
N VAL A 40 -12.18 -8.55 -30.05
CA VAL A 40 -10.96 -8.46 -29.22
C VAL A 40 -10.03 -7.40 -29.80
N GLY A 41 -9.73 -6.36 -29.02
CA GLY A 41 -8.70 -5.37 -29.34
C GLY A 41 -7.37 -5.71 -28.69
N ILE A 42 -6.27 -5.59 -29.41
CA ILE A 42 -4.92 -5.87 -28.89
C ILE A 42 -4.04 -4.66 -29.25
N GLU A 43 -3.49 -4.00 -28.22
CA GLU A 43 -2.54 -2.91 -28.37
C GLU A 43 -1.11 -3.41 -28.15
N MET A 44 -0.18 -3.02 -29.02
CA MET A 44 1.19 -3.50 -29.08
C MET A 44 2.19 -2.43 -28.63
N LYS A 45 3.11 -2.76 -27.72
CA LYS A 45 4.26 -1.90 -27.43
C LYS A 45 5.50 -2.71 -27.10
N ARG A 46 6.68 -2.11 -27.23
CA ARG A 46 7.96 -2.75 -26.82
C ARG A 46 8.08 -3.04 -25.32
N GLY A 47 7.18 -2.52 -24.49
CA GLY A 47 7.15 -2.75 -23.06
C GLY A 47 5.87 -2.21 -22.43
N LEU A 48 5.65 -2.55 -21.15
CA LEU A 48 4.50 -2.07 -20.40
C LEU A 48 4.72 -0.61 -19.98
N THR A 49 4.07 0.30 -20.67
CA THR A 49 4.11 1.75 -20.42
C THR A 49 2.74 2.27 -20.00
N ILE A 50 2.70 3.48 -19.42
CA ILE A 50 1.44 4.18 -19.10
C ILE A 50 0.66 4.47 -20.39
N GLU A 51 1.34 4.82 -21.47
CA GLU A 51 0.75 5.04 -22.79
C GLU A 51 -0.05 3.82 -23.26
N LEU A 52 0.56 2.63 -23.21
CA LEU A 52 -0.10 1.38 -23.61
C LEU A 52 -1.32 1.07 -22.73
N LEU A 53 -1.22 1.32 -21.42
CA LEU A 53 -2.35 1.16 -20.50
C LEU A 53 -3.51 2.10 -20.84
N VAL A 54 -3.21 3.35 -21.20
CA VAL A 54 -4.22 4.35 -21.59
C VAL A 54 -4.88 3.96 -22.91
N GLN A 55 -4.11 3.54 -23.92
CA GLN A 55 -4.65 3.06 -25.20
C GLN A 55 -5.59 1.87 -24.97
N ALA A 56 -5.12 0.85 -24.25
CA ALA A 56 -5.93 -0.33 -23.95
C ALA A 56 -7.22 0.02 -23.19
N ALA A 57 -7.15 0.89 -22.18
CA ALA A 57 -8.34 1.35 -21.45
C ALA A 57 -9.34 2.09 -22.35
N LEU A 58 -8.87 2.86 -23.34
CA LEU A 58 -9.75 3.52 -24.32
C LEU A 58 -10.45 2.51 -25.24
N ARG A 59 -9.80 1.39 -25.58
CA ARG A 59 -10.40 0.34 -26.43
C ARG A 59 -11.52 -0.44 -25.77
N GLN A 60 -11.58 -0.46 -24.44
CA GLN A 60 -12.70 -1.07 -23.72
C GLN A 60 -14.04 -0.36 -23.99
N LYS A 61 -14.03 0.86 -24.56
CA LYS A 61 -15.25 1.54 -25.00
C LYS A 61 -15.88 0.92 -26.26
N THR A 62 -15.10 0.16 -27.03
CA THR A 62 -15.49 -0.32 -28.36
C THR A 62 -15.27 -1.81 -28.56
N CYS A 63 -14.46 -2.46 -27.74
CA CYS A 63 -14.15 -3.89 -27.82
C CYS A 63 -14.66 -4.63 -26.58
N ASP A 64 -15.08 -5.88 -26.74
CA ASP A 64 -15.57 -6.73 -25.65
C ASP A 64 -14.42 -7.16 -24.72
N LEU A 65 -13.27 -7.50 -25.32
CA LEU A 65 -12.05 -7.90 -24.60
C LEU A 65 -10.88 -7.07 -25.12
N VAL A 66 -9.96 -6.72 -24.22
CA VAL A 66 -8.77 -5.95 -24.58
C VAL A 66 -7.51 -6.57 -23.98
N TYR A 67 -6.49 -6.76 -24.83
CA TYR A 67 -5.17 -7.23 -24.43
C TYR A 67 -4.10 -6.15 -24.66
N LEU A 68 -3.12 -6.13 -23.78
CA LEU A 68 -1.81 -5.54 -24.02
C LEU A 68 -0.88 -6.63 -24.53
N ALA A 69 -0.16 -6.37 -25.61
CA ALA A 69 0.87 -7.26 -26.14
C ALA A 69 2.25 -6.61 -26.07
N VAL A 70 3.18 -7.30 -25.41
CA VAL A 70 4.57 -6.85 -25.27
C VAL A 70 5.55 -8.00 -25.54
N PRO A 71 6.80 -7.71 -25.92
CA PRO A 71 7.81 -8.74 -26.10
C PRO A 71 8.01 -9.56 -24.82
N ARG A 72 8.18 -10.86 -24.97
CA ARG A 72 8.53 -11.74 -23.85
C ARG A 72 9.86 -11.28 -23.25
N PRO A 73 9.92 -10.95 -21.93
CA PRO A 73 11.18 -10.56 -21.32
C PRO A 73 12.15 -11.74 -21.29
N ARG A 74 13.44 -11.49 -21.52
CA ARG A 74 14.51 -12.51 -21.46
C ARG A 74 14.50 -13.32 -20.15
N ARG A 75 14.15 -12.65 -19.06
CA ARG A 75 13.96 -13.28 -17.74
C ARG A 75 12.61 -12.84 -17.17
N ILE A 76 11.74 -13.81 -16.90
CA ILE A 76 10.50 -13.55 -16.17
C ILE A 76 10.85 -13.42 -14.69
N VAL A 77 10.83 -12.19 -14.19
CA VAL A 77 11.03 -11.91 -12.77
C VAL A 77 9.67 -11.73 -12.11
N LYS A 78 9.32 -12.63 -11.17
CA LYS A 78 8.11 -12.53 -10.34
C LYS A 78 8.37 -11.68 -9.11
N ASP A 79 8.69 -10.41 -9.30
CA ASP A 79 8.91 -9.47 -8.21
C ASP A 79 7.61 -8.74 -7.80
N LYS A 80 7.74 -7.88 -6.78
CA LYS A 80 6.64 -7.05 -6.30
C LYS A 80 6.12 -6.09 -7.38
N SER A 81 6.99 -5.60 -8.26
CA SER A 81 6.60 -4.68 -9.33
C SER A 81 5.68 -5.36 -10.34
N MET A 82 6.07 -6.55 -10.82
CA MET A 82 5.27 -7.36 -11.73
C MET A 82 3.93 -7.77 -11.09
N ASN A 83 3.93 -8.17 -9.82
CA ASN A 83 2.69 -8.49 -9.11
C ASN A 83 1.75 -7.28 -8.97
N ASN A 84 2.30 -6.09 -8.72
CA ASN A 84 1.52 -4.85 -8.67
C ASN A 84 0.95 -4.48 -10.05
N MET A 85 1.73 -4.67 -11.11
CA MET A 85 1.28 -4.45 -12.49
C MET A 85 0.15 -5.41 -12.87
N LEU A 86 0.30 -6.71 -12.62
CA LEU A 86 -0.76 -7.70 -12.86
C LEU A 86 -2.01 -7.42 -12.03
N TYR A 87 -1.86 -6.91 -10.80
CA TYR A 87 -2.98 -6.45 -10.00
C TYR A 87 -3.71 -5.27 -10.64
N LEU A 88 -2.98 -4.28 -11.18
CA LEU A 88 -3.57 -3.15 -11.90
C LEU A 88 -4.34 -3.61 -13.15
N LEU A 89 -3.73 -4.44 -13.99
CA LEU A 89 -4.36 -4.98 -15.21
C LEU A 89 -5.65 -5.74 -14.88
N LYS A 90 -5.62 -6.59 -13.84
CA LYS A 90 -6.82 -7.28 -13.35
C LYS A 90 -7.91 -6.31 -12.91
N ARG A 91 -7.59 -5.24 -12.17
CA ARG A 91 -8.59 -4.23 -11.76
C ARG A 91 -9.17 -3.46 -12.93
N MET A 92 -8.42 -3.32 -14.00
CA MET A 92 -8.86 -2.68 -15.24
C MET A 92 -9.53 -3.68 -16.18
N GLU A 93 -9.58 -4.98 -15.84
CA GLU A 93 -10.12 -6.04 -16.69
C GLU A 93 -9.39 -6.16 -18.03
N LEU A 94 -8.10 -5.84 -18.03
CA LEU A 94 -7.22 -5.90 -19.20
C LEU A 94 -6.38 -7.19 -19.19
N GLY A 95 -6.24 -7.78 -20.37
CA GLY A 95 -5.36 -8.93 -20.60
C GLY A 95 -3.91 -8.55 -20.85
N LEU A 96 -3.00 -9.49 -20.66
CA LEU A 96 -1.58 -9.34 -20.99
C LEU A 96 -1.07 -10.55 -21.77
N LEU A 97 -0.50 -10.28 -22.93
CA LEU A 97 0.16 -11.24 -23.80
C LEU A 97 1.67 -10.96 -23.82
N TYR A 98 2.46 -12.02 -23.64
CA TYR A 98 3.88 -12.00 -23.97
C TYR A 98 4.10 -12.63 -25.35
N VAL A 99 4.75 -11.88 -26.22
CA VAL A 99 5.06 -12.31 -27.58
C VAL A 99 6.54 -12.65 -27.69
N ASP A 100 6.84 -13.90 -27.97
CA ASP A 100 8.19 -14.36 -28.33
C ASP A 100 8.30 -14.33 -29.86
N VAL A 101 8.86 -13.22 -30.37
CA VAL A 101 8.98 -12.98 -31.81
C VAL A 101 9.91 -13.98 -32.49
N GLU A 102 11.00 -14.39 -31.82
CA GLU A 102 11.96 -15.35 -32.38
C GLU A 102 11.31 -16.71 -32.60
N LYS A 103 10.44 -17.13 -31.67
CA LYS A 103 9.72 -18.41 -31.77
C LYS A 103 8.36 -18.31 -32.44
N ASN A 104 7.92 -17.10 -32.77
CA ASN A 104 6.57 -16.82 -33.25
C ASN A 104 5.46 -17.41 -32.34
N THR A 105 5.61 -17.24 -31.02
CA THR A 105 4.66 -17.77 -30.03
C THR A 105 4.13 -16.69 -29.11
N VAL A 106 2.90 -16.90 -28.61
CA VAL A 106 2.23 -16.01 -27.67
C VAL A 106 1.93 -16.77 -26.38
N THR A 107 2.18 -16.14 -25.24
CA THR A 107 1.81 -16.65 -23.92
C THR A 107 0.85 -15.66 -23.27
N GLU A 108 -0.35 -16.11 -22.93
CA GLU A 108 -1.26 -15.34 -22.09
C GLU A 108 -0.76 -15.34 -20.64
N VAL A 109 -0.44 -14.15 -20.13
CA VAL A 109 0.04 -13.94 -18.75
C VAL A 109 -1.12 -13.71 -17.81
N CYS A 110 -2.11 -12.94 -18.25
CA CYS A 110 -3.41 -12.84 -17.60
C CYS A 110 -4.51 -12.55 -18.62
N PRO A 111 -5.69 -13.19 -18.50
CA PRO A 111 -6.82 -12.90 -19.35
C PRO A 111 -7.51 -11.59 -18.92
N PRO A 112 -8.17 -10.87 -19.85
CA PRO A 112 -9.17 -9.86 -19.53
C PRO A 112 -10.36 -10.58 -18.92
N ALA A 113 -10.65 -10.28 -17.66
CA ALA A 113 -11.72 -10.94 -16.93
C ALA A 113 -12.28 -10.00 -15.87
N PHE A 114 -13.56 -10.19 -15.56
CA PHE A 114 -14.26 -9.43 -14.52
C PHE A 114 -13.51 -9.47 -13.19
N TYR A 115 -13.39 -8.30 -12.55
CA TYR A 115 -12.70 -8.17 -11.27
C TYR A 115 -13.63 -7.72 -10.13
N ASP A 116 -13.97 -8.67 -9.24
CA ASP A 116 -14.68 -8.37 -7.99
C ASP A 116 -13.77 -7.62 -6.99
N LEU A 117 -13.84 -6.29 -7.04
CA LEU A 117 -13.17 -5.39 -6.10
C LEU A 117 -13.53 -5.67 -4.63
N ASP A 118 -14.79 -6.04 -4.36
CA ASP A 118 -15.28 -6.21 -3.01
C ASP A 118 -14.78 -7.53 -2.39
N LYS A 119 -14.54 -8.56 -3.20
CA LYS A 119 -13.84 -9.79 -2.75
C LYS A 119 -12.49 -9.45 -2.13
N GLY A 120 -11.70 -8.60 -2.78
CA GLY A 120 -10.41 -8.14 -2.27
C GLY A 120 -10.54 -7.33 -0.97
N ARG A 121 -11.52 -6.43 -0.91
CA ARG A 121 -11.82 -5.63 0.30
C ARG A 121 -12.23 -6.51 1.48
N ARG A 122 -13.13 -7.49 1.26
CA ARG A 122 -13.55 -8.47 2.27
C ARG A 122 -12.37 -9.26 2.80
N ALA A 123 -11.49 -9.75 1.92
CA ALA A 123 -10.29 -10.49 2.31
C ALA A 123 -9.30 -9.66 3.15
N LYS A 124 -9.27 -8.32 2.98
CA LYS A 124 -8.39 -7.41 3.71
C LYS A 124 -9.05 -6.71 4.90
N MET A 125 -10.25 -7.12 5.31
CA MET A 125 -10.99 -6.47 6.40
C MET A 125 -10.21 -6.48 7.73
N LYS A 126 -9.54 -7.59 8.07
CA LYS A 126 -8.71 -7.68 9.28
C LYS A 126 -7.56 -6.66 9.29
N GLU A 127 -6.91 -6.46 8.14
CA GLU A 127 -5.83 -5.49 8.01
C GLU A 127 -6.37 -4.06 8.08
N LYS A 128 -7.53 -3.79 7.45
CA LYS A 128 -8.23 -2.50 7.60
C LYS A 128 -8.51 -2.20 9.08
N LEU A 129 -9.03 -3.17 9.84
CA LEU A 129 -9.29 -3.00 11.27
C LEU A 129 -8.01 -2.74 12.08
N ARG A 130 -6.89 -3.39 11.71
CA ARG A 130 -5.59 -3.14 12.31
C ARG A 130 -5.12 -1.70 12.05
N ILE A 131 -5.25 -1.21 10.82
CA ILE A 131 -4.92 0.19 10.46
C ILE A 131 -5.79 1.15 11.25
N LEU A 132 -7.11 0.92 11.32
CA LEU A 132 -8.02 1.77 12.08
C LEU A 132 -7.65 1.83 13.58
N LYS A 133 -7.27 0.69 14.17
CA LYS A 133 -6.81 0.61 15.56
C LYS A 133 -5.48 1.32 15.79
N GLU A 134 -4.62 1.38 14.77
CA GLU A 134 -3.37 2.14 14.83
C GLU A 134 -3.65 3.64 14.76
N VAL A 135 -4.52 4.07 13.85
CA VAL A 135 -4.93 5.48 13.71
C VAL A 135 -5.61 5.98 14.99
N SER A 136 -6.53 5.21 15.57
CA SER A 136 -7.25 5.60 16.78
C SER A 136 -6.38 5.71 18.04
N ARG A 137 -5.13 5.25 17.98
CA ARG A 137 -4.17 5.33 19.10
C ARG A 137 -3.19 6.50 18.97
N ARG A 138 -3.18 7.20 17.84
CA ARG A 138 -2.36 8.40 17.66
C ARG A 138 -3.21 9.60 18.02
N SER A 139 -2.88 10.24 19.15
CA SER A 139 -3.56 11.46 19.60
C SER A 139 -2.86 12.73 19.13
N VAL A 140 -1.64 12.61 18.60
CA VAL A 140 -0.88 13.74 18.05
C VAL A 140 -0.39 13.43 16.65
N ASP A 141 -0.69 14.34 15.71
CA ASP A 141 -0.26 14.29 14.32
C ASP A 141 1.23 14.69 14.21
N GLY A 142 2.12 13.81 14.69
CA GLY A 142 3.55 14.08 14.78
C GLY A 142 4.32 13.95 13.46
N ASN A 143 3.69 13.48 12.39
CA ASN A 143 4.38 13.18 11.14
C ASN A 143 3.73 13.93 9.97
N LYS A 144 4.21 15.15 9.69
CA LYS A 144 4.11 15.71 8.34
C LYS A 144 4.73 14.68 7.37
N GLY A 145 3.90 14.09 6.53
CA GLY A 145 4.28 13.00 5.62
C GLY A 145 5.53 13.36 4.80
N GLY A 146 6.37 12.36 4.55
CA GLY A 146 7.54 12.49 3.66
C GLY A 146 8.90 12.71 4.33
N SER A 147 8.99 12.72 5.66
CA SER A 147 10.28 12.94 6.35
C SER A 147 11.04 11.62 6.60
N ARG A 148 11.87 11.21 5.64
CA ARG A 148 13.00 10.29 5.91
C ARG A 148 13.92 10.98 6.93
N GLY A 149 14.05 10.41 8.13
CA GLY A 149 15.09 10.81 9.10
C GLY A 149 14.60 11.33 10.46
N LYS A 150 13.29 11.53 10.70
CA LYS A 150 12.78 11.79 12.07
C LYS A 150 12.39 10.48 12.73
N LYS A 151 12.87 10.22 13.96
CA LYS A 151 12.57 9.01 14.74
C LYS A 151 11.04 8.87 14.85
N LEU A 152 10.46 7.86 14.18
CA LEU A 152 9.01 7.60 14.20
C LEU A 152 8.48 7.61 15.64
N LEU A 153 7.50 8.48 15.94
CA LEU A 153 6.77 8.44 17.19
C LEU A 153 5.87 7.20 17.16
N THR A 154 6.30 6.13 17.83
CA THR A 154 5.49 4.93 18.00
C THR A 154 4.45 5.16 19.09
N ALA A 155 3.34 4.42 19.06
CA ALA A 155 2.31 4.50 20.11
C ALA A 155 2.90 4.25 21.51
N TYR A 156 3.88 3.35 21.64
CA TYR A 156 4.56 3.11 22.92
C TYR A 156 5.37 4.33 23.38
N ARG A 157 6.02 5.06 22.45
CA ARG A 157 6.78 6.27 22.79
C ARG A 157 5.85 7.41 23.18
N GLU A 158 4.75 7.60 22.45
CA GLU A 158 3.72 8.58 22.80
C GLU A 158 3.13 8.31 24.18
N ASP A 159 2.73 7.06 24.46
CA ASP A 159 2.26 6.63 25.79
C ASP A 159 3.33 6.89 26.88
N SER A 160 4.61 6.67 26.56
CA SER A 160 5.72 6.91 27.49
C SER A 160 5.89 8.40 27.77
N LEU A 161 5.78 9.25 26.75
CA LEU A 161 5.87 10.71 26.89
C LEU A 161 4.67 11.30 27.64
N ARG A 162 3.46 10.74 27.42
CA ARG A 162 2.27 11.06 28.21
C ARG A 162 2.46 10.72 29.70
N ALA A 163 3.04 9.56 30.00
CA ALA A 163 3.40 9.20 31.38
C ALA A 163 4.45 10.15 31.98
N VAL A 164 5.47 10.55 31.21
CA VAL A 164 6.46 11.56 31.63
C VAL A 164 5.80 12.89 31.96
N ALA A 165 4.91 13.37 31.09
CA ALA A 165 4.18 14.62 31.31
C ALA A 165 3.29 14.55 32.56
N LEU A 166 2.61 13.43 32.79
CA LEU A 166 1.79 13.24 34.00
C LEU A 166 2.65 13.25 35.27
N ILE A 167 3.82 12.63 35.26
CA ILE A 167 4.76 12.69 36.39
C ILE A 167 5.25 14.13 36.62
N LYS A 168 5.50 14.92 35.57
CA LYS A 168 5.86 16.34 35.72
C LYS A 168 4.76 17.18 36.36
N VAL A 169 3.49 16.78 36.26
CA VAL A 169 2.37 17.44 36.95
C VAL A 169 2.23 16.96 38.39
N ARG A 170 2.30 15.64 38.62
CA ARG A 170 1.90 15.01 39.89
C ARG A 170 3.06 14.58 40.80
N GLY A 171 4.29 14.64 40.31
CA GLY A 171 5.51 14.20 40.99
C GLY A 171 5.70 12.68 40.98
N VAL A 172 4.66 11.92 41.31
CA VAL A 172 4.64 10.45 41.23
C VAL A 172 3.32 9.97 40.63
N ILE A 173 3.35 8.85 39.92
CA ILE A 173 2.16 8.25 39.31
C ILE A 173 2.04 6.77 39.64
N SER A 174 0.81 6.27 39.56
CA SER A 174 0.47 4.86 39.72
C SER A 174 0.01 4.21 38.40
N PRO A 175 0.18 2.87 38.26
CA PRO A 175 -0.41 2.08 37.17
C PRO A 175 -1.91 2.36 36.94
N LYS A 176 -2.65 2.63 38.02
CA LYS A 176 -4.10 2.91 37.99
C LYS A 176 -4.40 4.25 37.30
N GLU A 177 -3.57 5.27 37.54
CA GLU A 177 -3.73 6.58 36.90
C GLU A 177 -3.47 6.52 35.40
N LEU A 178 -2.46 5.77 34.95
CA LEU A 178 -2.26 5.55 33.51
C LEU A 178 -3.46 4.86 32.86
N LYS A 179 -3.98 3.82 33.52
CA LYS A 179 -5.14 3.08 33.02
C LYS A 179 -6.39 3.96 32.91
N ALA A 180 -6.59 4.90 33.84
CA ALA A 180 -7.69 5.87 33.80
C ALA A 180 -7.62 6.79 32.58
N LEU A 181 -6.41 7.05 32.07
CA LEU A 181 -6.15 7.83 30.85
C LEU A 181 -6.12 6.97 29.57
N GLY A 182 -6.46 5.69 29.66
CA GLY A 182 -6.39 4.76 28.52
C GLY A 182 -4.97 4.33 28.13
N ILE A 183 -3.96 4.69 28.93
CA ILE A 183 -2.56 4.34 28.72
C ILE A 183 -2.28 2.97 29.35
N LYS A 184 -1.49 2.13 28.68
CA LYS A 184 -1.15 0.79 29.18
C LYS A 184 -0.26 0.86 30.42
N GLU A 185 -0.74 0.31 31.53
CA GLU A 185 -0.03 0.29 32.81
C GLU A 185 1.31 -0.48 32.77
N THR A 186 1.40 -1.49 31.90
CA THR A 186 2.62 -2.30 31.70
C THR A 186 3.81 -1.50 31.18
N LEU A 187 3.60 -0.26 30.73
CA LEU A 187 4.65 0.63 30.27
C LEU A 187 5.65 0.98 31.39
N LEU A 188 5.15 1.21 32.61
CA LEU A 188 5.99 1.54 33.77
C LEU A 188 6.89 0.38 34.19
N SER A 189 6.42 -0.86 34.05
CA SER A 189 7.20 -2.05 34.39
C SER A 189 8.14 -2.48 33.26
N LYS A 190 7.72 -2.35 32.00
CA LYS A 190 8.58 -2.68 30.84
C LYS A 190 9.69 -1.67 30.63
N ASN A 191 9.41 -0.39 30.86
CA ASN A 191 10.37 0.70 30.93
C ASN A 191 11.49 0.67 29.85
N TYR A 192 11.15 0.38 28.59
CA TYR A 192 12.15 0.21 27.51
C TYR A 192 13.09 1.42 27.30
N TYR A 193 12.72 2.60 27.78
CA TYR A 193 13.51 3.84 27.68
C TYR A 193 14.20 4.23 29.00
N ASN A 194 14.03 3.45 30.06
CA ASN A 194 14.57 3.72 31.39
C ASN A 194 14.16 5.07 32.01
N TRP A 195 13.06 5.68 31.54
CA TRP A 195 12.56 6.98 32.02
C TRP A 195 11.90 6.92 33.40
N PHE A 196 11.49 5.74 33.86
CA PHE A 196 10.74 5.58 35.10
C PHE A 196 11.57 4.84 36.15
N VAL A 197 11.41 5.23 37.41
CA VAL A 197 11.96 4.52 38.57
C VAL A 197 10.85 4.23 39.56
N LYS A 198 10.82 3.02 40.11
CA LYS A 198 9.86 2.64 41.15
C LYS A 198 10.35 3.19 42.48
N VAL A 199 9.59 4.10 43.07
CA VAL A 199 9.94 4.77 44.35
C VAL A 199 9.22 4.18 45.56
N ASP A 200 8.09 3.50 45.33
CA ASP A 200 7.29 2.85 46.37
C ASP A 200 6.42 1.74 45.75
N HIS A 201 5.67 0.99 46.55
CA HIS A 201 4.71 0.01 46.07
C HIS A 201 3.66 0.67 45.18
N GLY A 202 3.75 0.39 43.86
CA GLY A 202 2.84 0.92 42.86
C GLY A 202 3.03 2.41 42.53
N LYS A 203 4.12 3.05 42.97
CA LYS A 203 4.43 4.45 42.64
C LYS A 203 5.71 4.56 41.84
N TYR A 204 5.65 5.37 40.79
CA TYR A 204 6.74 5.59 39.85
C TYR A 204 7.03 7.09 39.70
N ALA A 205 8.31 7.43 39.64
CA ALA A 205 8.82 8.78 39.39
C ALA A 205 9.69 8.79 38.13
N LEU A 206 10.12 9.98 37.69
CA LEU A 206 11.10 10.10 36.61
C LEU A 206 12.48 9.70 37.11
N ASN A 207 13.18 8.93 36.29
CA ASN A 207 14.58 8.63 36.48
C ASN A 207 15.42 9.81 35.99
N GLY A 208 16.19 10.45 36.88
CA GLY A 208 16.99 11.64 36.57
C GLY A 208 18.29 11.38 35.80
N VAL A 209 18.60 10.12 35.46
CA VAL A 209 19.93 9.73 34.93
C VAL A 209 19.98 9.71 33.39
N GLU A 210 18.88 9.45 32.69
CA GLU A 210 18.86 9.38 31.21
C GLU A 210 17.61 10.08 30.63
N PRO A 211 17.56 11.42 30.58
CA PRO A 211 16.34 12.12 30.20
C PRO A 211 16.21 12.22 28.67
N SER A 212 16.37 11.12 27.93
CA SER A 212 16.18 11.10 26.48
C SER A 212 14.75 11.49 26.04
N HIS A 213 13.81 11.57 26.98
CA HIS A 213 12.50 12.20 26.78
C HIS A 213 12.60 13.72 26.49
N GLU A 214 13.67 14.40 26.90
CA GLU A 214 13.90 15.84 26.65
C GLU A 214 14.00 16.17 25.16
N GLU A 215 14.45 15.21 24.32
CA GLU A 215 14.39 15.33 22.85
C GLU A 215 12.96 15.65 22.36
N TYR A 216 11.93 15.34 23.16
CA TYR A 216 10.52 15.55 22.88
C TYR A 216 9.89 16.62 23.78
N GLY A 217 10.68 17.54 24.32
CA GLY A 217 10.24 18.55 25.29
C GLY A 217 8.96 19.30 24.89
N MET A 218 8.84 19.74 23.63
CA MET A 218 7.62 20.41 23.14
C MET A 218 6.36 19.54 23.28
N LEU A 219 6.47 18.25 22.98
CA LEU A 219 5.35 17.31 23.05
C LEU A 219 5.01 16.96 24.50
N VAL A 220 6.03 16.87 25.36
CA VAL A 220 5.85 16.68 26.81
C VAL A 220 5.13 17.89 27.41
N GLU A 221 5.49 19.12 27.06
CA GLU A 221 4.80 20.31 27.56
C GLU A 221 3.38 20.42 27.02
N GLN A 222 3.12 20.00 25.77
CA GLN A 222 1.76 19.91 25.24
C GLN A 222 0.88 18.99 26.11
N PHE A 223 1.32 17.76 26.36
CA PHE A 223 0.58 16.82 27.22
C PHE A 223 0.45 17.32 28.66
N ARG A 224 1.48 18.00 29.18
CA ARG A 224 1.44 18.60 30.51
C ARG A 224 0.33 19.65 30.61
N ASN A 225 0.20 20.51 29.59
CA ASN A 225 -0.86 21.51 29.54
C ASN A 225 -2.25 20.87 29.42
N GLU A 226 -2.41 19.78 28.65
CA GLU A 226 -3.65 18.98 28.61
C GLU A 226 -4.03 18.53 30.03
N TYR A 227 -3.11 17.91 30.78
CA TYR A 227 -3.39 17.43 32.14
C TYR A 227 -3.67 18.55 33.15
N ILE A 228 -2.95 19.66 33.08
CA ILE A 228 -3.22 20.82 33.94
C ILE A 228 -4.62 21.38 33.66
N SER A 229 -5.02 21.47 32.39
CA SER A 229 -6.35 21.95 32.01
C SER A 229 -7.47 21.02 32.49
N GLU A 230 -7.26 19.71 32.48
CA GLU A 230 -8.22 18.72 33.00
C GLU A 230 -8.30 18.71 34.52
N ASP A 231 -7.18 18.93 35.24
CA ASP A 231 -7.15 18.99 36.70
C ASP A 231 -7.74 20.32 37.24
N ILE A 232 -7.76 21.41 36.46
CA ILE A 232 -8.47 22.67 36.81
C ILE A 232 -9.99 22.53 36.68
N LEU A 233 -10.47 21.61 35.85
CA LEU A 233 -11.90 21.37 35.57
C LEU A 233 -12.55 20.33 36.52
N LYS A 234 -11.82 19.82 37.50
CA LYS A 234 -12.30 18.87 38.54
C LYS A 234 -12.26 19.50 39.92
#